data_AF-A0A1F3E6F4-F1
#
_entry.id   AF-A0A1F3E6F4-F1
#
_cell.length_a   1.000
_cell.length_b   1.000
_cell.length_c   1.000
_cell.angle_alpha   90.00
_cell.angle_beta   90.00
_cell.angle_gamma   90.00
#
_symmetry.space_group_name_H-M   'P 1'
#
loop_
_entity.id
_entity.type
_entity.pdbx_description
1 polymer ?
#
loop_
_entity_poly.entity_id
_entity_poly.type
_entity_poly.pdbx_seq_one_letter_code
_entity_poly.pdbx_strand_id
1 'polypeptide(L)'
;MITRDIKMADVIHMNHFSLSILDRFGIELGFGDKSVDETCKAYNVDTDFFLEIINAFVDKDYFPKKQLQSFPVKLITEYLQKTHDYYMQVKVPEIESLIEQMVLTCYTQKENISLLERFFSGYKTELKNHIQREEKVVFPYTHLIENAFYSERIDKKVLQQMEDYSIDIFEKEHDDIEEKLFDLKNIIIKYLPQPNNKNLCHNLLHELFGLEKDINDHSRIEDKVLVPKIREMEKGIKKKAGIIA
;
A
#
# COMPACT_ATOMS: atom_id res chain seq x y z
N MET A 1 -15.60 -8.50 13.26
CA MET A 1 -14.82 -7.27 13.52
C MET A 1 -13.84 -7.56 14.64
N ILE A 2 -12.57 -7.29 14.40
CA ILE A 2 -11.46 -7.42 15.34
C ILE A 2 -11.56 -6.31 16.39
N THR A 3 -11.37 -6.66 17.66
CA THR A 3 -11.45 -5.72 18.80
C THR A 3 -10.17 -5.77 19.64
N ARG A 4 -10.05 -4.87 20.62
CA ARG A 4 -8.88 -4.75 21.50
C ARG A 4 -8.58 -6.02 22.31
N ASP A 5 -9.64 -6.70 22.75
CA ASP A 5 -9.55 -7.77 23.76
C ASP A 5 -9.32 -9.16 23.17
N ILE A 6 -9.51 -9.35 21.86
CA ILE A 6 -9.23 -10.65 21.24
C ILE A 6 -7.73 -10.93 21.22
N LYS A 7 -7.34 -12.20 21.25
CA LYS A 7 -5.92 -12.56 21.17
C LYS A 7 -5.38 -12.20 19.79
N MET A 8 -4.15 -11.72 19.74
CA MET A 8 -3.51 -11.43 18.44
C MET A 8 -3.38 -12.69 17.57
N ALA A 9 -3.21 -13.86 18.20
CA ALA A 9 -3.22 -15.14 17.49
C ALA A 9 -4.57 -15.42 16.78
N ASP A 10 -5.69 -15.02 17.38
CA ASP A 10 -7.02 -15.22 16.81
C ASP A 10 -7.23 -14.35 15.56
N VAL A 11 -6.64 -13.15 15.51
CA VAL A 11 -6.64 -12.29 14.32
C VAL A 11 -6.06 -13.03 13.11
N ILE A 12 -4.94 -13.72 13.31
CA ILE A 12 -4.27 -14.49 12.25
C ILE A 12 -5.11 -15.71 11.85
N HIS A 13 -5.74 -16.39 12.81
CA HIS A 13 -6.63 -17.50 12.50
C HIS A 13 -7.88 -17.08 11.73
N MET A 14 -8.42 -15.88 11.97
CA MET A 14 -9.54 -15.33 11.21
C MET A 14 -9.15 -15.03 9.77
N ASN A 15 -7.95 -14.50 9.54
CA ASN A 15 -7.43 -14.24 8.21
C ASN A 15 -5.90 -14.27 8.22
N HIS A 16 -5.31 -15.33 7.66
CA HIS A 16 -3.85 -15.51 7.63
C HIS A 16 -3.12 -14.46 6.80
N PHE A 17 -3.80 -13.75 5.89
CA PHE A 17 -3.23 -12.62 5.17
C PHE A 17 -2.95 -11.42 6.09
N SER A 18 -3.48 -11.39 7.32
CA SER A 18 -3.15 -10.37 8.33
C SER A 18 -1.65 -10.33 8.70
N LEU A 19 -0.90 -11.41 8.44
CA LEU A 19 0.55 -11.47 8.67
C LEU A 19 1.29 -10.32 7.96
N SER A 20 0.93 -10.00 6.72
CA SER A 20 1.56 -8.89 6.00
C SER A 20 1.22 -7.53 6.63
N ILE A 21 0.06 -7.41 7.27
CA ILE A 21 -0.33 -6.19 8.01
C ILE A 21 0.48 -6.06 9.29
N LEU A 22 0.63 -7.16 10.04
CA LEU A 22 1.46 -7.21 11.26
C LEU A 22 2.91 -6.78 10.96
N ASP A 23 3.50 -7.31 9.88
CA ASP A 23 4.86 -6.94 9.45
C ASP A 23 4.99 -5.45 9.12
N ARG A 24 3.97 -4.84 8.49
CA ARG A 24 3.96 -3.39 8.19
C ARG A 24 3.92 -2.54 9.46
N PHE A 25 3.34 -3.06 10.54
CA PHE A 25 3.39 -2.44 11.87
C PHE A 25 4.65 -2.80 12.68
N GLY A 26 5.54 -3.63 12.13
CA GLY A 26 6.73 -4.13 12.82
C GLY A 26 6.42 -5.12 13.94
N ILE A 27 5.22 -5.73 13.92
CA ILE A 27 4.78 -6.67 14.94
C ILE A 27 5.22 -8.08 14.54
N GLU A 28 6.14 -8.66 15.31
CA GLU A 28 6.68 -10.00 15.08
C GLU A 28 5.86 -11.09 15.80
N LEU A 29 5.86 -12.31 15.26
CA LEU A 29 5.21 -13.47 15.88
C LEU A 29 5.82 -13.81 17.26
N GLY A 30 5.01 -14.45 18.10
CA GLY A 30 5.39 -14.80 19.47
C GLY A 30 4.53 -14.11 20.55
N PHE A 31 3.26 -13.82 20.25
CA PHE A 31 2.34 -13.07 21.11
C PHE A 31 2.03 -13.75 22.45
N GLY A 32 2.14 -15.09 22.52
CA GLY A 32 1.59 -15.86 23.62
C GLY A 32 0.08 -15.66 23.71
N ASP A 33 -0.42 -15.39 24.91
CA ASP A 33 -1.85 -15.12 25.15
C ASP A 33 -2.23 -13.63 25.06
N LYS A 34 -1.32 -12.76 24.61
CA LYS A 34 -1.56 -11.31 24.57
C LYS A 34 -2.72 -10.94 23.65
N SER A 35 -3.51 -9.96 24.10
CA SER A 35 -4.55 -9.34 23.29
C SER A 35 -3.97 -8.46 22.18
N VAL A 36 -4.83 -8.01 21.27
CA VAL A 36 -4.47 -7.01 20.25
C VAL A 36 -3.90 -5.75 20.91
N ASP A 37 -4.59 -5.22 21.93
CA ASP A 37 -4.18 -4.00 22.63
C ASP A 37 -2.85 -4.15 23.38
N GLU A 38 -2.66 -5.28 24.07
CA GLU A 38 -1.39 -5.59 24.75
C GLU A 38 -0.23 -5.72 23.77
N THR A 39 -0.48 -6.34 22.61
CA THR A 39 0.52 -6.50 21.56
C THR A 39 0.87 -5.15 20.93
N CYS A 40 -0.11 -4.36 20.50
CA CYS A 40 0.13 -3.04 19.92
C CYS A 40 0.92 -2.15 20.88
N LYS A 41 0.56 -2.12 22.17
CA LYS A 41 1.30 -1.36 23.19
C LYS A 41 2.74 -1.83 23.36
N ALA A 42 2.99 -3.14 23.34
CA ALA A 42 4.33 -3.69 23.46
C ALA A 42 5.25 -3.29 22.29
N TYR A 43 4.67 -3.09 21.10
CA TYR A 43 5.37 -2.67 19.89
C TYR A 43 5.28 -1.16 19.62
N ASN A 44 4.75 -0.38 20.57
CA ASN A 44 4.54 1.07 20.42
C ASN A 44 3.72 1.45 19.17
N VAL A 45 2.70 0.64 18.87
CA VAL A 45 1.74 0.84 17.78
C VAL A 45 0.46 1.44 18.35
N ASP A 46 -0.07 2.47 17.67
CA ASP A 46 -1.38 3.03 17.99
C ASP A 46 -2.46 1.97 17.75
N THR A 47 -3.09 1.51 18.84
CA THR A 47 -4.05 0.41 18.79
C THR A 47 -5.30 0.77 18.00
N ASP A 48 -5.78 2.01 18.07
CA ASP A 48 -6.97 2.43 17.33
C ASP A 48 -6.67 2.41 15.84
N PHE A 49 -5.53 2.98 15.43
CA PHE A 49 -5.14 2.96 14.03
C PHE A 49 -4.95 1.54 13.50
N PHE A 50 -4.28 0.66 14.27
CA PHE A 50 -4.15 -0.75 13.92
C PHE A 50 -5.52 -1.40 13.70
N LEU A 51 -6.49 -1.15 14.60
CA LEU A 51 -7.84 -1.71 14.50
C LEU A 51 -8.58 -1.22 13.26
N GLU A 52 -8.49 0.06 12.92
CA GLU A 52 -9.11 0.59 11.71
C GLU A 52 -8.51 -0.04 10.44
N ILE A 53 -7.18 -0.18 10.38
CA ILE A 53 -6.48 -0.79 9.24
C ILE A 53 -6.80 -2.28 9.12
N ILE A 54 -6.67 -3.05 10.21
CA ILE A 54 -6.86 -4.50 10.15
C ILE A 54 -8.32 -4.87 9.85
N ASN A 55 -9.28 -4.11 10.38
CA ASN A 55 -10.69 -4.35 10.07
C ASN A 55 -11.01 -3.98 8.61
N ALA A 56 -10.47 -2.88 8.09
CA ALA A 56 -10.66 -2.51 6.68
C ALA A 56 -10.02 -3.52 5.71
N PHE A 57 -8.97 -4.22 6.15
CA PHE A 57 -8.33 -5.28 5.39
C PHE A 57 -9.10 -6.61 5.43
N VAL A 58 -9.64 -6.99 6.60
CA VAL A 58 -10.33 -8.27 6.80
C VAL A 58 -11.77 -8.23 6.28
N ASP A 59 -12.48 -7.11 6.46
CA ASP A 59 -13.86 -6.93 6.05
C ASP A 59 -13.93 -5.95 4.87
N LYS A 60 -14.24 -6.48 3.67
CA LYS A 60 -14.27 -5.70 2.43
C LYS A 60 -15.34 -4.60 2.43
N ASP A 61 -16.46 -4.84 3.14
CA ASP A 61 -17.59 -3.92 3.22
C ASP A 61 -17.35 -2.83 4.28
N TYR A 62 -16.37 -3.03 5.15
CA TYR A 62 -15.96 -2.06 6.15
C TYR A 62 -14.85 -1.15 5.63
N PHE A 63 -15.12 0.16 5.59
CA PHE A 63 -14.08 1.15 5.33
C PHE A 63 -14.30 2.40 6.19
N PRO A 64 -13.52 2.55 7.27
CA PRO A 64 -13.75 3.58 8.27
C PRO A 64 -13.09 4.91 7.85
N LYS A 65 -13.52 5.45 6.71
CA LYS A 65 -12.92 6.64 6.08
C LYS A 65 -12.75 7.80 7.05
N LYS A 66 -13.78 8.14 7.83
CA LYS A 66 -13.75 9.29 8.75
C LYS A 66 -12.79 9.06 9.93
N GLN A 67 -12.76 7.85 10.47
CA GLN A 67 -11.87 7.46 11.56
C GLN A 67 -10.42 7.46 11.07
N LEU A 68 -10.13 6.85 9.92
CA LEU A 68 -8.81 6.88 9.31
C LEU A 68 -8.33 8.31 9.03
N GLN A 69 -9.22 9.20 8.60
CA GLN A 69 -8.91 10.62 8.41
C GLN A 69 -8.69 11.39 9.73
N SER A 70 -9.03 10.83 10.89
CA SER A 70 -8.79 11.49 12.19
C SER A 70 -7.36 11.32 12.69
N PHE A 71 -6.67 10.27 12.25
CA PHE A 71 -5.27 10.04 12.63
C PHE A 71 -4.32 11.06 11.99
N PRO A 72 -3.14 11.29 12.58
CA PRO A 72 -2.10 12.11 11.97
C PRO A 72 -1.72 11.60 10.58
N VAL A 73 -1.47 12.52 9.64
CA VAL A 73 -0.95 12.20 8.30
C VAL A 73 0.29 11.34 8.42
N LYS A 74 1.16 11.66 9.38
CA LYS A 74 2.37 10.88 9.64
C LYS A 74 2.13 9.40 9.90
N LEU A 75 1.08 9.05 10.64
CA LEU A 75 0.79 7.65 10.95
C LEU A 75 0.31 6.90 9.69
N ILE A 76 -0.47 7.59 8.84
CA ILE A 76 -0.95 7.05 7.57
C ILE A 76 0.22 6.85 6.61
N THR A 77 1.07 7.86 6.43
CA THR A 77 2.22 7.78 5.52
C THR A 77 3.24 6.76 5.99
N GLU A 78 3.56 6.66 7.29
CA GLU A 78 4.47 5.63 7.82
C GLU A 78 3.98 4.21 7.49
N TYR A 79 2.66 3.96 7.59
CA TYR A 79 2.09 2.67 7.20
C TYR A 79 2.19 2.39 5.68
N LEU A 80 1.95 3.40 4.84
CA LEU A 80 2.10 3.29 3.39
C LEU A 80 3.57 3.05 3.00
N GLN A 81 4.51 3.74 3.63
CA GLN A 81 5.96 3.54 3.44
C GLN A 81 6.39 2.12 3.81
N LYS A 82 5.88 1.58 4.93
CA LYS A 82 6.13 0.18 5.31
C LYS A 82 5.55 -0.82 4.31
N THR A 83 4.46 -0.45 3.67
CA THR A 83 3.88 -1.22 2.57
C THR A 83 4.77 -1.17 1.32
N HIS A 84 5.39 -0.02 1.00
CA HIS A 84 6.38 0.10 -0.08
C HIS A 84 7.62 -0.77 0.14
N ASP A 85 8.16 -0.75 1.36
CA ASP A 85 9.29 -1.60 1.74
C ASP A 85 8.95 -3.08 1.50
N TYR A 86 7.76 -3.52 1.92
CA TYR A 86 7.30 -4.89 1.70
C TYR A 86 7.22 -5.26 0.22
N TYR A 87 6.67 -4.38 -0.63
CA TYR A 87 6.59 -4.64 -2.07
C TYR A 87 7.98 -4.78 -2.70
N MET A 88 8.87 -3.83 -2.41
CA MET A 88 10.17 -3.75 -3.08
C MET A 88 11.18 -4.78 -2.56
N GLN A 89 11.09 -5.16 -1.28
CA GLN A 89 12.06 -6.05 -0.65
C GLN A 89 11.59 -7.51 -0.58
N VAL A 90 10.27 -7.77 -0.62
CA VAL A 90 9.71 -9.11 -0.47
C VAL A 90 8.96 -9.55 -1.71
N LYS A 91 7.83 -8.89 -2.02
CA LYS A 91 6.90 -9.40 -3.06
C LYS A 91 7.48 -9.37 -4.47
N VAL A 92 8.06 -8.25 -4.88
CA VAL A 92 8.63 -8.10 -6.22
C VAL A 92 9.80 -9.08 -6.44
N PRO A 93 10.79 -9.19 -5.52
CA PRO A 93 11.85 -10.19 -5.65
C PRO A 93 11.35 -11.64 -5.66
N GLU A 94 10.33 -11.97 -4.87
CA GLU A 94 9.74 -13.32 -4.84
C GLU A 94 9.10 -13.68 -6.20
N ILE A 95 8.29 -12.77 -6.75
CA ILE A 95 7.66 -12.94 -8.06
C ILE A 95 8.72 -13.00 -9.17
N GLU A 96 9.74 -12.15 -9.11
CA GLU A 96 10.87 -12.16 -10.04
C GLU A 96 11.54 -13.53 -10.07
N SER A 97 11.86 -14.09 -8.89
CA SER A 97 12.48 -15.42 -8.78
C SER A 97 11.60 -16.53 -9.35
N LEU A 98 10.28 -16.46 -9.16
CA LEU A 98 9.34 -17.44 -9.72
C LEU A 98 9.32 -17.36 -11.26
N ILE A 99 9.34 -16.16 -11.83
CA ILE A 99 9.39 -15.95 -13.28
C ILE A 99 10.73 -16.46 -13.84
N GLU A 100 11.86 -16.15 -13.22
CA GLU A 100 13.18 -16.66 -13.62
C GLU A 100 13.23 -18.20 -13.60
N GLN A 101 12.67 -18.84 -12.58
CA GLN A 101 12.56 -20.30 -12.52
C GLN A 101 11.68 -20.86 -13.66
N MET A 102 10.62 -20.16 -14.05
CA MET A 102 9.80 -20.56 -15.21
C MET A 102 10.58 -20.45 -16.52
N VAL A 103 11.38 -19.40 -16.68
CA VAL A 103 12.29 -19.21 -17.82
C VAL A 103 13.28 -20.36 -17.94
N LEU A 104 13.86 -20.81 -16.83
CA LEU A 104 14.86 -21.87 -16.82
C LEU A 104 14.29 -23.28 -17.08
N THR A 105 13.07 -23.55 -16.61
CA THR A 105 12.48 -24.90 -16.60
C THR A 105 11.56 -25.20 -17.78
N CYS A 106 11.12 -24.18 -18.51
CA CYS A 106 10.21 -24.37 -19.63
C CYS A 106 10.95 -24.38 -20.97
N TYR A 107 11.05 -25.56 -21.58
CA TYR A 107 11.77 -25.76 -22.85
C TYR A 107 10.91 -25.48 -24.09
N THR A 108 9.61 -25.25 -23.91
CA THR A 108 8.64 -24.94 -24.98
C THR A 108 8.14 -23.49 -24.87
N GLN A 109 7.75 -22.89 -25.99
CA GLN A 109 7.15 -21.54 -26.05
C GLN A 109 8.00 -20.43 -25.39
N LYS A 110 9.32 -20.43 -25.66
CA LYS A 110 10.29 -19.45 -25.13
C LYS A 110 9.89 -17.99 -25.37
N GLU A 111 9.21 -17.71 -26.47
CA GLU A 111 8.74 -16.35 -26.80
C GLU A 111 7.70 -15.83 -25.79
N ASN A 112 6.73 -16.67 -25.39
CA ASN A 112 5.70 -16.30 -24.41
C ASN A 112 6.30 -16.05 -23.03
N ILE A 113 7.34 -16.80 -22.68
CA ILE A 113 8.03 -16.69 -21.39
C ILE A 113 8.96 -15.49 -21.35
N SER A 114 9.66 -15.19 -22.46
CA SER A 114 10.42 -13.95 -22.59
C SER A 114 9.50 -12.72 -22.59
N LEU A 115 8.29 -12.83 -23.15
CA LEU A 115 7.28 -11.77 -23.05
C LEU A 115 6.85 -11.54 -21.59
N LEU A 116 6.63 -12.61 -20.83
CA LEU A 116 6.30 -12.54 -19.40
C LEU A 116 7.38 -11.79 -18.60
N GLU A 117 8.64 -12.20 -18.78
CA GLU A 117 9.80 -11.58 -18.13
C GLU A 117 9.90 -10.09 -18.45
N ARG A 118 9.79 -9.73 -19.73
CA ARG A 118 9.81 -8.33 -20.18
C ARG A 118 8.65 -7.52 -19.61
N PHE A 119 7.45 -8.09 -19.59
CA PHE A 119 6.27 -7.43 -19.05
C PHE A 119 6.47 -7.15 -17.56
N PHE A 120 6.87 -8.15 -16.79
CA PHE A 120 7.09 -7.99 -15.35
C PHE A 120 8.24 -7.02 -15.04
N SER A 121 9.32 -7.03 -15.83
CA SER A 121 10.42 -6.05 -15.70
C SER A 121 9.95 -4.61 -15.96
N GLY A 122 9.08 -4.40 -16.95
CA GLY A 122 8.42 -3.12 -17.20
C GLY A 122 7.56 -2.69 -16.00
N TYR A 123 6.69 -3.58 -15.55
CA TYR A 123 5.85 -3.37 -14.37
C TYR A 123 6.66 -2.98 -13.11
N LYS A 124 7.73 -3.73 -12.81
CA LYS A 124 8.64 -3.44 -11.70
C LYS A 124 9.22 -2.03 -11.78
N THR A 125 9.60 -1.59 -12.97
CA THR A 125 10.17 -0.26 -13.17
C THR A 125 9.14 0.83 -12.89
N GLU A 126 7.91 0.64 -13.34
CA GLU A 126 6.82 1.58 -13.11
C GLU A 126 6.42 1.65 -11.64
N LEU A 127 6.21 0.50 -10.99
CA LEU A 127 5.92 0.43 -9.54
C LEU A 127 7.01 1.12 -8.72
N LYS A 128 8.29 0.88 -9.06
CA LYS A 128 9.42 1.55 -8.41
C LYS A 128 9.39 3.07 -8.61
N ASN A 129 9.09 3.54 -9.81
CA ASN A 129 9.03 4.98 -10.09
C ASN A 129 7.88 5.66 -9.35
N HIS A 130 6.73 4.99 -9.27
CA HIS A 130 5.56 5.44 -8.53
C HIS A 130 5.85 5.57 -7.04
N ILE A 131 6.35 4.50 -6.41
CA ILE A 131 6.79 4.52 -5.00
C ILE A 131 7.82 5.64 -4.78
N GLN A 132 8.81 5.80 -5.67
CA GLN A 132 9.81 6.87 -5.52
C GLN A 132 9.22 8.27 -5.59
N ARG A 133 8.17 8.48 -6.39
CA ARG A 133 7.45 9.75 -6.48
C ARG A 133 6.74 10.04 -5.16
N GLU A 134 6.06 9.06 -4.60
CA GLU A 134 5.38 9.17 -3.31
C GLU A 134 6.34 9.52 -2.19
N GLU A 135 7.40 8.73 -2.05
CA GLU A 135 8.41 8.91 -1.00
C GLU A 135 9.12 10.27 -1.07
N LYS A 136 9.43 10.76 -2.29
CA LYS A 136 10.26 11.95 -2.47
C LYS A 136 9.48 13.24 -2.65
N VAL A 137 8.22 13.17 -3.05
CA VAL A 137 7.41 14.34 -3.41
C VAL A 137 6.12 14.36 -2.60
N VAL A 138 5.30 13.32 -2.72
CA VAL A 138 3.94 13.30 -2.17
C VAL A 138 3.97 13.32 -0.65
N PHE A 139 4.61 12.35 0.00
CA PHE A 139 4.64 12.27 1.45
C PHE A 139 5.30 13.50 2.09
N PRO A 140 6.47 14.00 1.63
CA PRO A 140 7.01 15.26 2.12
C PRO A 140 6.05 16.44 2.01
N TYR A 141 5.31 16.55 0.89
CA TYR A 141 4.29 17.56 0.71
C TYR A 141 3.14 17.39 1.72
N THR A 142 2.62 16.17 1.92
CA THR A 142 1.54 15.93 2.89
C THR A 142 1.92 16.33 4.31
N HIS A 143 3.16 16.06 4.73
CA HIS A 143 3.68 16.49 6.03
C HIS A 143 3.83 18.01 6.12
N LEU A 144 4.25 18.67 5.04
CA LEU A 144 4.32 20.13 4.97
C LEU A 144 2.94 20.75 5.14
N ILE A 145 1.91 20.19 4.50
CA ILE A 145 0.53 20.63 4.63
C ILE A 145 0.00 20.40 6.04
N GLU A 146 0.22 19.22 6.64
CA GLU A 146 -0.20 18.95 8.02
C GLU A 146 0.40 19.96 9.01
N ASN A 147 1.71 20.19 8.92
CA ASN A 147 2.41 21.15 9.79
C ASN A 147 1.87 22.58 9.62
N ALA A 148 1.65 23.02 8.38
CA ALA A 148 1.10 24.34 8.11
C ALA A 148 -0.36 24.48 8.57
N PHE A 149 -1.15 23.42 8.45
CA PHE A 149 -2.54 23.41 8.88
C PHE A 149 -2.68 23.61 10.39
N TYR A 150 -1.79 23.03 11.21
CA TYR A 150 -1.80 23.21 12.66
C TYR A 150 -1.02 24.44 13.16
N SER A 151 -0.23 25.09 12.30
CA SER A 151 0.46 26.34 12.64
C SER A 151 -0.51 27.49 12.88
N GLU A 152 -0.15 28.39 13.80
CA GLU A 152 -0.86 29.65 14.04
C GLU A 152 -0.71 30.64 12.89
N ARG A 153 0.41 30.56 12.16
CA ARG A 153 0.74 31.44 11.04
C ARG A 153 1.16 30.62 9.83
N ILE A 154 0.65 30.99 8.66
CA ILE A 154 1.02 30.34 7.40
C ILE A 154 2.24 31.04 6.81
N ASP A 155 3.32 30.31 6.59
CA ASP A 155 4.51 30.82 5.90
C ASP A 155 4.18 31.05 4.41
N LYS A 156 4.63 32.18 3.85
CA LYS A 156 4.49 32.47 2.42
C LYS A 156 5.15 31.40 1.54
N LYS A 157 6.23 30.77 2.02
CA LYS A 157 6.89 29.67 1.30
C LYS A 157 5.96 28.47 1.11
N VAL A 158 5.18 28.13 2.13
CA VAL A 158 4.18 27.04 2.05
C VAL A 158 3.14 27.38 0.99
N LEU A 159 2.65 28.63 0.96
CA LEU A 159 1.68 29.07 -0.05
C LEU A 159 2.24 28.95 -1.47
N GLN A 160 3.50 29.34 -1.68
CA GLN A 160 4.16 29.17 -2.97
C GLN A 160 4.29 27.70 -3.37
N GLN A 161 4.69 26.83 -2.43
CA GLN A 161 4.78 25.38 -2.69
C GLN A 161 3.40 24.75 -2.98
N MET A 162 2.32 25.31 -2.41
CA MET A 162 0.94 24.91 -2.73
C MET A 162 0.44 25.39 -4.09
N GLU A 163 1.09 26.39 -4.69
CA GLU A 163 0.84 26.82 -6.08
C GLU A 163 1.58 25.92 -7.07
N ASP A 164 2.80 25.51 -6.73
CA ASP A 164 3.63 24.62 -7.55
C ASP A 164 3.14 23.16 -7.52
N TYR A 165 2.58 22.71 -6.39
CA TYR A 165 2.11 21.34 -6.20
C TYR A 165 0.87 21.27 -5.30
N SER A 166 0.00 20.30 -5.57
CA SER A 166 -1.20 20.03 -4.76
C SER A 166 -1.54 18.54 -4.78
N ILE A 167 -2.33 18.12 -3.81
CA ILE A 167 -2.81 16.73 -3.78
C ILE A 167 -3.71 16.38 -4.98
N ASP A 168 -4.34 17.37 -5.62
CA ASP A 168 -5.11 17.19 -6.85
C ASP A 168 -4.21 16.92 -8.09
N ILE A 169 -2.93 17.31 -8.04
CA ILE A 169 -1.95 16.92 -9.06
C ILE A 169 -1.59 15.45 -8.88
N PHE A 170 -1.30 15.03 -7.64
CA PHE A 170 -1.07 13.62 -7.31
C PHE A 170 -2.22 12.72 -7.76
N GLU A 171 -3.47 13.06 -7.40
CA GLU A 171 -4.65 12.25 -7.74
C GLU A 171 -4.84 12.07 -9.26
N LYS A 172 -4.41 13.04 -10.07
CA LYS A 172 -4.47 12.93 -11.55
C LYS A 172 -3.31 12.12 -12.15
N GLU A 173 -2.17 12.12 -11.46
CA GLU A 173 -0.96 11.41 -11.85
C GLU A 173 -0.87 10.01 -11.24
N HIS A 174 -1.87 9.60 -10.44
CA HIS A 174 -1.94 8.26 -9.88
C HIS A 174 -2.08 7.25 -11.02
N ASP A 175 -0.98 6.54 -11.27
CA ASP A 175 -0.84 5.59 -12.36
C ASP A 175 -1.68 4.34 -12.05
N ASP A 176 -2.42 3.79 -13.02
CA ASP A 176 -3.18 2.54 -12.86
C ASP A 176 -2.22 1.32 -12.93
N ILE A 177 -1.46 1.15 -11.85
CA ILE A 177 -0.46 0.08 -11.70
C ILE A 177 -1.17 -1.26 -11.47
N GLU A 178 -2.37 -1.21 -10.91
CA GLU A 178 -3.25 -2.34 -10.64
C GLU A 178 -3.66 -3.05 -11.93
N GLU A 179 -4.10 -2.31 -12.95
CA GLU A 179 -4.56 -2.89 -14.22
C GLU A 179 -3.47 -3.74 -14.89
N LYS A 180 -2.20 -3.36 -14.77
CA LYS A 180 -1.09 -4.12 -15.37
C LYS A 180 -0.87 -5.48 -14.72
N LEU A 181 -1.14 -5.61 -13.41
CA LEU A 181 -1.10 -6.92 -12.76
C LEU A 181 -2.25 -7.82 -13.25
N PHE A 182 -3.42 -7.24 -13.51
CA PHE A 182 -4.53 -7.97 -14.10
C PHE A 182 -4.17 -8.52 -15.49
N ASP A 183 -3.55 -7.70 -16.33
CA ASP A 183 -3.06 -8.12 -17.65
C ASP A 183 -2.00 -9.20 -17.55
N LEU A 184 -1.02 -9.05 -16.66
CA LEU A 184 0.03 -10.05 -16.43
C LEU A 184 -0.55 -11.42 -16.05
N LYS A 185 -1.51 -11.44 -15.11
CA LYS A 185 -2.21 -12.68 -14.73
C LYS A 185 -2.99 -13.26 -15.90
N ASN A 186 -3.67 -12.44 -16.70
CA ASN A 186 -4.37 -12.92 -17.89
C ASN A 186 -3.42 -13.54 -18.92
N ILE A 187 -2.23 -12.95 -19.09
CA ILE A 187 -1.20 -13.50 -19.95
C ILE A 187 -0.79 -14.90 -19.48
N ILE A 188 -0.55 -15.05 -18.18
CA ILE A 188 -0.20 -16.32 -17.56
C ILE A 188 -1.31 -17.37 -17.73
N ILE A 189 -2.55 -17.00 -17.43
CA ILE A 189 -3.69 -17.94 -17.43
C ILE A 189 -4.05 -18.40 -18.84
N LYS A 190 -3.98 -17.51 -19.84
CA LYS A 190 -4.49 -17.79 -21.20
C LYS A 190 -3.41 -18.26 -22.17
N TYR A 191 -2.18 -17.75 -22.03
CA TYR A 191 -1.16 -17.89 -23.08
C TYR A 191 0.09 -18.64 -22.62
N LEU A 192 0.32 -18.85 -21.32
CA LEU A 192 1.37 -19.78 -20.92
C LEU A 192 0.95 -21.22 -21.20
N PRO A 193 1.87 -22.06 -21.72
CA PRO A 193 1.59 -23.48 -21.93
C PRO A 193 1.29 -24.17 -20.59
N GLN A 194 0.74 -25.38 -20.66
CA GLN A 194 0.70 -26.23 -19.47
C GLN A 194 2.12 -26.33 -18.89
N PRO A 195 2.34 -25.85 -17.67
CA PRO A 195 3.69 -25.82 -17.12
C PRO A 195 4.15 -27.25 -16.91
N ASN A 196 5.41 -27.54 -17.26
CA ASN A 196 6.07 -28.77 -16.82
C ASN A 196 6.05 -28.89 -15.29
N ASN A 197 6.07 -27.74 -14.58
CA ASN A 197 5.94 -27.62 -13.14
C ASN A 197 4.67 -26.83 -12.76
N LYS A 198 3.56 -27.55 -12.56
CA LYS A 198 2.26 -26.96 -12.18
C LYS A 198 2.34 -26.10 -10.90
N ASN A 199 3.14 -26.55 -9.92
CA ASN A 199 3.27 -25.84 -8.65
C ASN A 199 3.90 -24.46 -8.84
N LEU A 200 4.89 -24.33 -9.72
CA LEU A 200 5.56 -23.06 -9.98
C LEU A 200 4.60 -22.02 -10.57
N CYS A 201 3.74 -22.42 -11.50
CA CYS A 201 2.72 -21.54 -12.08
C CYS A 201 1.64 -21.16 -11.06
N HIS A 202 1.17 -22.12 -10.25
CA HIS A 202 0.21 -21.84 -9.19
C HIS A 202 0.78 -20.86 -8.14
N ASN A 203 2.04 -21.04 -7.74
CA ASN A 203 2.70 -20.13 -6.82
C ASN A 203 2.87 -18.73 -7.42
N LEU A 204 3.31 -18.63 -8.68
CA LEU A 204 3.41 -17.33 -9.36
C LEU A 204 2.07 -16.61 -9.41
N LEU A 205 0.99 -17.31 -9.79
CA LEU A 205 -0.35 -16.72 -9.79
C LEU A 205 -0.78 -16.30 -8.38
N HIS A 206 -0.54 -17.14 -7.37
CA HIS A 206 -0.85 -16.82 -5.99
C HIS A 206 -0.18 -15.53 -5.54
N GLU A 207 1.12 -15.38 -5.80
CA GLU A 207 1.86 -14.17 -5.44
C GLU A 207 1.40 -12.94 -6.21
N LEU A 208 1.06 -13.07 -7.50
CA LEU A 208 0.52 -11.97 -8.29
C LEU A 208 -0.87 -11.53 -7.82
N PHE A 209 -1.75 -12.46 -7.45
CA PHE A 209 -3.05 -12.13 -6.87
C PHE A 209 -2.89 -11.46 -5.50
N GLY A 210 -1.94 -11.92 -4.68
CA GLY A 210 -1.61 -11.31 -3.40
C GLY A 210 -1.12 -9.86 -3.57
N LEU A 211 -0.15 -9.64 -4.47
CA LEU A 211 0.38 -8.31 -4.75
C LEU A 211 -0.70 -7.36 -5.31
N GLU A 212 -1.52 -7.82 -6.25
CA GLU A 212 -2.62 -7.00 -6.80
C GLU A 212 -3.60 -6.59 -5.71
N LYS A 213 -4.02 -7.53 -4.86
CA LYS A 213 -4.92 -7.21 -3.74
C LYS A 213 -4.30 -6.17 -2.82
N ASP A 214 -3.03 -6.36 -2.45
CA ASP A 214 -2.34 -5.46 -1.54
C ASP A 214 -2.19 -4.05 -2.13
N ILE A 215 -1.85 -3.93 -3.43
CA ILE A 215 -1.77 -2.62 -4.12
C ILE A 215 -3.15 -1.96 -4.17
N ASN A 216 -4.22 -2.70 -4.47
CA ASN A 216 -5.58 -2.14 -4.41
C ASN A 216 -5.93 -1.62 -3.00
N ASP A 217 -5.56 -2.35 -1.95
CA ASP A 217 -5.78 -1.91 -0.56
C ASP A 217 -4.94 -0.67 -0.22
N HIS A 218 -3.72 -0.58 -0.74
CA HIS A 218 -2.83 0.58 -0.62
C HIS A 218 -3.45 1.83 -1.28
N SER A 219 -3.75 1.76 -2.59
CA SER A 219 -4.32 2.87 -3.34
C SER A 219 -5.68 3.30 -2.78
N ARG A 220 -6.47 2.36 -2.24
CA ARG A 220 -7.71 2.70 -1.53
C ARG A 220 -7.47 3.59 -0.31
N ILE A 221 -6.41 3.39 0.46
CA ILE A 221 -6.05 4.26 1.59
C ILE A 221 -5.63 5.63 1.06
N GLU A 222 -4.82 5.69 0.01
CA GLU A 222 -4.40 6.95 -0.61
C GLU A 222 -5.60 7.76 -1.10
N ASP A 223 -6.41 7.19 -2.00
CA ASP A 223 -7.54 7.84 -2.66
C ASP A 223 -8.67 8.22 -1.71
N LYS A 224 -8.97 7.34 -0.75
CA LYS A 224 -10.17 7.51 0.09
C LYS A 224 -9.85 8.16 1.42
N VAL A 225 -8.61 8.12 1.90
CA VAL A 225 -8.21 8.68 3.19
C VAL A 225 -7.23 9.83 3.03
N LEU A 226 -6.03 9.56 2.50
CA LEU A 226 -4.93 10.53 2.49
C LEU A 226 -5.27 11.73 1.60
N VAL A 227 -5.65 11.48 0.35
CA VAL A 227 -5.96 12.51 -0.64
C VAL A 227 -7.05 13.47 -0.15
N PRO A 228 -8.24 12.99 0.30
CA PRO A 228 -9.26 13.89 0.80
C PRO A 228 -8.86 14.62 2.10
N LYS A 229 -8.09 13.98 2.98
CA LYS A 229 -7.61 14.63 4.23
C LYS A 229 -6.71 15.82 3.91
N ILE A 230 -5.73 15.63 3.03
CA ILE A 230 -4.81 16.70 2.63
C ILE A 230 -5.56 17.80 1.88
N ARG A 231 -6.50 17.45 1.00
CA ARG A 231 -7.33 18.44 0.29
C ARG A 231 -8.11 19.35 1.24
N GLU A 232 -8.68 18.79 2.31
CA GLU A 232 -9.37 19.60 3.33
C GLU A 232 -8.39 20.47 4.13
N MET A 233 -7.19 19.97 4.42
CA MET A 233 -6.13 20.77 5.06
C MET A 233 -5.67 21.93 4.16
N GLU A 234 -5.42 21.69 2.87
CA GLU A 234 -5.06 22.72 1.88
C GLU A 234 -6.13 23.84 1.83
N LYS A 235 -7.41 23.47 1.77
CA LYS A 235 -8.52 24.44 1.83
C LYS A 235 -8.49 25.25 3.13
N GLY A 236 -8.29 24.59 4.26
CA GLY A 236 -8.17 25.25 5.56
C GLY A 236 -7.03 26.25 5.62
N ILE A 237 -5.87 25.91 5.05
CA ILE A 237 -4.71 26.81 4.95
C ILE A 237 -5.03 28.02 4.08
N LYS A 238 -5.62 27.81 2.89
CA LYS A 238 -6.03 28.90 1.98
C LYS A 238 -7.03 29.85 2.66
N LYS A 239 -7.96 29.32 3.46
CA LYS A 239 -8.90 30.12 4.24
C LYS A 239 -8.21 30.93 5.34
N LYS A 240 -7.30 30.31 6.11
CA LYS A 240 -6.48 31.01 7.13
C LYS A 240 -5.62 32.12 6.52
N ALA A 241 -5.13 31.91 5.31
CA ALA A 241 -4.34 32.88 4.56
C ALA A 241 -5.17 33.98 3.88
N GLY A 242 -6.51 33.92 3.94
CA GLY A 242 -7.40 34.89 3.30
C GLY A 242 -7.45 34.79 1.77
N ILE A 243 -7.04 33.67 1.20
CA ILE A 243 -7.03 33.42 -0.25
C ILE A 243 -8.43 33.02 -0.75
N ILE A 244 -9.20 32.32 0.10
CA ILE A 244 -10.57 31.87 -0.18
C ILE A 244 -11.48 32.19 1.03
N ALA A 245 -12.79 32.34 0.77
CA ALA A 245 -13.82 32.65 1.77
C ALA A 245 -14.19 31.46 2.68
#